data_AF-A0A9Q0F7K0-F1
#
_entry.id   AF-A0A9Q0F7K0-F1
#
_cell.length_a   1.000
_cell.length_b   1.000
_cell.length_c   1.000
_cell.angle_alpha   90.00
_cell.angle_beta   90.00
_cell.angle_gamma   90.00
#
_symmetry.space_group_name_H-M   'P 1'
#
loop_
_entity.id
_entity.type
_entity.pdbx_description
1 polymer ?
#
loop_
_entity_poly.entity_id
_entity_poly.type
_entity_poly.pdbx_seq_one_letter_code
_entity_poly.pdbx_strand_id
1 'polypeptide(L)'
;MILAVLFANVEGNILIERFSGVPAEERLHWRSFLVRLGADNLKVSEVIFAITSAVKDVCGKPPTERLFLDKYGKICVCLDEIVWKGLLENTDKDRVRRLMRLKPPTEF
;
A
#
# COMPACT_ATOMS: atom_id res chain seq x y z
N MET A 1 -9.25 3.44 -11.72
CA MET A 1 -7.90 4.02 -11.59
C MET A 1 -7.69 4.40 -10.13
N ILE A 2 -6.67 3.84 -9.50
CA ILE A 2 -6.30 4.09 -8.09
C ILE A 2 -5.46 5.37 -8.05
N LEU A 3 -5.99 6.43 -7.45
CA LEU A 3 -5.30 7.73 -7.36
C LEU A 3 -4.34 7.82 -6.18
N ALA A 4 -4.65 7.11 -5.08
CA ALA A 4 -3.80 7.08 -3.90
C ALA A 4 -3.99 5.78 -3.10
N VAL A 5 -2.90 5.31 -2.47
CA VAL A 5 -2.90 4.29 -1.42
C VAL A 5 -2.26 4.90 -0.18
N LEU A 6 -3.03 4.95 0.91
CA LEU A 6 -2.56 5.45 2.20
C LEU A 6 -2.67 4.33 3.24
N PHE A 7 -1.61 4.15 4.02
CA PHE A 7 -1.68 3.42 5.29
C PHE A 7 -1.61 4.43 6.41
N ALA A 8 -2.59 4.39 7.31
CA ALA A 8 -2.58 5.19 8.53
C ALA A 8 -2.71 4.31 9.76
N ASN A 9 -2.18 4.77 10.89
CA ASN A 9 -2.46 4.14 12.18
C ASN A 9 -3.88 4.48 12.66
N VAL A 10 -4.28 3.91 13.80
CA VAL A 10 -5.63 4.12 14.38
C VAL A 10 -5.89 5.57 14.82
N GLU A 11 -4.84 6.37 15.01
CA GLU A 11 -4.92 7.80 15.34
C GLU A 11 -5.04 8.68 14.08
N GLY A 12 -4.95 8.08 12.89
CA GLY A 12 -5.00 8.78 11.61
C GLY A 12 -3.64 9.28 11.10
N ASN A 13 -2.53 8.93 11.77
CA ASN A 13 -1.19 9.27 11.31
C ASN A 13 -0.82 8.43 10.09
N ILE A 14 -0.43 9.09 8.99
CA ILE A 14 -0.06 8.41 7.74
C ILE A 14 1.33 7.80 7.87
N LEU A 15 1.40 6.48 7.72
CA LEU A 15 2.61 5.67 7.74
C LEU A 15 3.19 5.49 6.33
N ILE A 16 2.33 5.25 5.33
CA ILE A 16 2.71 5.18 3.91
C ILE A 16 1.72 6.00 3.11
N GLU A 17 2.25 6.69 2.12
CA GLU A 17 1.47 7.32 1.07
C GLU A 17 2.07 7.04 -0.29
N ARG A 18 1.22 6.63 -1.23
CA ARG A 18 1.55 6.49 -2.64
C ARG A 18 0.47 7.18 -3.45
N PHE A 19 0.83 8.28 -4.11
CA PHE A 19 -0.05 9.00 -5.02
C PHE A 19 0.30 8.66 -6.47
N SER A 20 -0.72 8.47 -7.30
CA SER A 20 -0.56 8.25 -8.73
C SER A 20 -1.35 9.30 -9.50
N GLY A 21 -0.64 10.21 -10.17
CA GLY A 21 -1.25 11.29 -10.97
C GLY A 21 -1.85 12.44 -10.17
N VAL A 22 -1.70 12.48 -8.84
CA VAL A 22 -2.18 13.59 -7.99
C VAL A 22 -1.11 14.69 -7.89
N PRO A 23 -1.43 15.94 -8.30
CA PRO A 23 -0.53 17.09 -8.17
C PRO A 23 -0.09 17.31 -6.72
N ALA A 24 1.14 17.76 -6.51
CA ALA A 24 1.72 17.86 -5.16
C ALA A 24 0.92 18.78 -4.24
N GLU A 25 0.40 19.88 -4.80
CA GLU A 25 -0.45 20.87 -4.14
C GLU A 25 -1.78 20.28 -3.63
N GLU A 26 -2.32 19.26 -4.30
CA GLU A 26 -3.58 18.63 -3.93
C GLU A 26 -3.41 17.49 -2.92
N ARG A 27 -2.20 16.92 -2.80
CA ARG A 27 -1.94 15.75 -1.93
C ARG A 27 -2.38 15.99 -0.49
N LEU A 28 -2.18 17.20 0.04
CA LEU A 28 -2.57 17.54 1.41
C LEU A 28 -4.09 17.48 1.60
N HIS A 29 -4.85 17.99 0.61
CA HIS A 29 -6.31 17.92 0.61
C HIS A 29 -6.79 16.46 0.54
N TRP A 30 -6.20 15.68 -0.36
CA TRP A 30 -6.47 14.24 -0.48
C TRP A 30 -6.15 13.46 0.80
N ARG A 31 -5.06 13.78 1.50
CA ARG A 31 -4.75 13.19 2.82
C ARG A 31 -5.87 13.42 3.82
N SER A 32 -6.26 14.69 4.02
CA SER A 32 -7.32 15.05 4.98
C SER A 32 -8.66 14.43 4.61
N PHE A 33 -8.97 14.35 3.32
CA PHE A 33 -10.19 13.72 2.81
C PHE A 33 -10.21 12.21 3.02
N LEU A 34 -9.14 11.51 2.63
CA LEU A 34 -9.04 10.05 2.73
C LEU A 34 -8.97 9.56 4.18
N VAL A 35 -8.31 10.29 5.08
CA VAL A 35 -8.31 10.01 6.52
C VAL A 35 -9.73 10.17 7.10
N ARG A 36 -10.51 11.17 6.66
CA ARG A 36 -11.91 11.38 7.10
C ARG A 36 -12.90 10.37 6.54
N LEU A 37 -12.62 9.76 5.38
CA LEU A 37 -13.52 8.82 4.71
C LEU A 37 -13.68 7.48 5.47
N GLY A 38 -12.74 7.16 6.36
CA GLY A 38 -12.87 6.09 7.37
C GLY A 38 -12.88 4.65 6.83
N ALA A 39 -12.54 3.70 7.69
CA ALA A 39 -12.46 2.26 7.41
C ALA A 39 -13.80 1.63 6.95
N ASP A 40 -14.93 2.30 7.21
CA ASP A 40 -16.26 1.77 6.92
C ASP A 40 -16.66 1.89 5.44
N ASN A 41 -16.14 2.89 4.71
CA ASN A 41 -16.39 3.05 3.27
C ASN A 41 -15.42 2.25 2.38
N LEU A 42 -14.36 1.68 2.97
CA LEU A 42 -13.30 0.94 2.28
C LEU A 42 -13.55 -0.59 2.26
N LYS A 43 -14.73 -1.06 2.67
CA LYS A 43 -15.04 -2.50 2.78
C LYS A 43 -15.26 -3.23 1.44
N VAL A 44 -15.13 -2.58 0.28
CA VAL A 44 -15.57 -3.17 -1.00
C VAL A 44 -14.62 -2.89 -2.16
N SER A 45 -13.36 -3.33 -2.06
CA SER A 45 -12.49 -3.39 -3.24
C SER A 45 -11.54 -4.57 -3.13
N GLU A 46 -11.49 -5.41 -4.17
CA GLU A 46 -10.55 -6.54 -4.30
C GLU A 46 -9.10 -6.10 -4.05
N VAL A 47 -8.78 -4.85 -4.39
CA VAL A 47 -7.50 -4.19 -4.13
C VAL A 47 -7.19 -4.15 -2.63
N ILE A 48 -8.14 -3.78 -1.79
CA ILE A 48 -7.95 -3.63 -0.34
C ILE A 48 -7.70 -4.99 0.28
N PHE A 49 -8.44 -6.02 -0.15
CA PHE A 49 -8.22 -7.39 0.31
C PHE A 49 -6.84 -7.91 -0.11
N ALA A 50 -6.42 -7.66 -1.35
CA ALA A 50 -5.09 -8.03 -1.85
C ALA A 50 -3.98 -7.35 -1.03
N ILE A 51 -4.10 -6.03 -0.80
CA ILE A 51 -3.17 -5.23 0.00
C ILE A 51 -3.12 -5.73 1.45
N THR A 52 -4.25 -5.85 2.14
CA THR A 52 -4.28 -6.27 3.55
C THR A 52 -3.70 -7.67 3.72
N SER A 53 -4.03 -8.59 2.81
CA SER A 53 -3.47 -9.93 2.90
C SER A 53 -1.97 -9.98 2.61
N ALA A 54 -1.49 -9.23 1.63
CA ALA A 54 -0.08 -9.22 1.28
C ALA A 54 0.77 -8.59 2.39
N VAL A 55 0.29 -7.51 3.01
CA VAL A 55 0.93 -6.91 4.19
C VAL A 55 0.96 -7.88 5.37
N LYS A 56 -0.15 -8.59 5.63
CA LYS A 56 -0.19 -9.62 6.68
C LYS A 56 0.85 -10.73 6.43
N ASP A 57 1.06 -11.13 5.17
CA ASP A 57 2.06 -12.13 4.80
C ASP A 57 3.49 -11.64 5.01
N VAL A 58 3.79 -10.39 4.65
CA VAL A 58 5.10 -9.77 4.91
C VAL A 58 5.38 -9.67 6.42
N CYS A 59 4.34 -9.37 7.20
CA CYS A 59 4.40 -9.27 8.66
C CYS A 59 4.42 -10.62 9.37
N GLY A 60 3.88 -11.69 8.77
CA GLY A 60 3.74 -13.04 9.36
C GLY A 60 2.73 -13.13 10.52
N LYS A 61 2.15 -12.01 10.95
CA LYS A 61 1.17 -11.85 12.03
C LYS A 61 0.34 -10.59 11.76
N PRO A 62 -0.78 -10.35 12.47
CA PRO A 62 -1.54 -9.12 12.31
C PRO A 62 -0.64 -7.88 12.41
N PRO A 63 -0.68 -6.97 11.43
CA PRO A 63 0.21 -5.83 11.39
C PRO A 63 -0.03 -4.91 12.59
N THR A 64 1.05 -4.53 13.26
CA THR A 64 1.10 -3.44 14.25
C THR A 64 2.00 -2.34 13.71
N GLU A 65 1.85 -1.11 14.21
CA GLU A 65 2.65 0.04 13.73
C GLU A 65 4.16 -0.25 13.79
N ARG A 66 4.65 -0.78 14.91
CA ARG A 66 6.05 -1.19 15.06
C ARG A 66 6.47 -2.22 14.01
N LEU A 67 5.69 -3.29 13.84
CA LEU A 67 6.01 -4.36 12.89
C LEU A 67 5.97 -3.88 11.44
N PHE A 68 5.06 -2.96 11.14
CA PHE A 68 4.92 -2.33 9.84
C PHE A 68 6.16 -1.51 9.51
N LEU A 69 6.63 -0.68 10.46
CA LEU A 69 7.86 0.10 10.30
C LEU A 69 9.11 -0.80 10.18
N ASP A 70 9.20 -1.87 10.97
CA ASP A 70 10.29 -2.86 10.88
C ASP A 70 10.39 -3.55 9.50
N LYS A 71 9.27 -3.61 8.75
CA LYS A 71 9.17 -4.24 7.43
C LYS A 71 8.91 -3.24 6.31
N TYR A 72 9.02 -1.94 6.58
CA TYR A 72 8.58 -0.87 5.69
C TYR A 72 9.07 -1.03 4.25
N GLY A 73 10.37 -1.26 4.05
CA GLY A 73 10.93 -1.43 2.70
C GLY A 73 10.31 -2.59 1.92
N LYS A 74 10.08 -3.74 2.58
CA LYS A 74 9.43 -4.90 1.94
C LYS A 74 7.96 -4.66 1.65
N ILE A 75 7.27 -3.93 2.54
CA ILE A 75 5.87 -3.55 2.35
C ILE A 75 5.74 -2.59 1.15
N CYS A 76 6.64 -1.61 1.02
CA CYS A 76 6.67 -0.71 -0.14
C CYS A 76 6.83 -1.47 -1.46
N VAL A 77 7.81 -2.38 -1.56
CA VAL A 77 7.99 -3.22 -2.75
C VAL A 77 6.75 -4.08 -3.01
N CYS A 78 6.17 -4.67 -1.96
CA CYS A 78 4.93 -5.44 -2.07
C CYS A 78 3.77 -4.61 -2.67
N LEU A 79 3.63 -3.36 -2.24
CA LEU A 79 2.57 -2.47 -2.72
C LEU A 79 2.79 -2.05 -4.16
N ASP A 80 4.04 -1.78 -4.56
CA ASP A 80 4.41 -1.43 -5.93
C ASP A 80 4.11 -2.58 -6.91
N GLU A 81 4.22 -3.84 -6.47
CA GLU A 81 3.83 -5.01 -7.28
C GLU A 81 2.32 -5.20 -7.41
N ILE A 82 1.54 -4.81 -6.39
CA ILE A 82 0.07 -4.93 -6.42
C ILE A 82 -0.52 -3.78 -7.22
N VAL A 83 -0.03 -2.56 -6.98
CA VAL A 83 -0.51 -1.33 -7.62
C VAL A 83 0.66 -0.60 -8.24
N TRP A 84 0.66 -0.51 -9.58
CA TRP A 84 1.66 0.26 -10.32
C TRP A 84 0.99 1.35 -11.13
N LYS A 85 1.48 2.60 -11.00
CA LYS A 85 0.93 3.78 -11.72
C LYS A 85 -0.61 3.90 -11.65
N GLY A 86 -1.19 3.52 -10.51
CA GLY A 86 -2.64 3.61 -10.29
C GLY A 86 -3.47 2.52 -10.98
N LEU A 87 -2.83 1.48 -11.49
CA LEU A 87 -3.46 0.28 -12.03
C LEU A 87 -3.22 -0.91 -11.09
N LEU A 88 -4.22 -1.79 -10.99
CA LEU A 88 -4.08 -3.05 -10.26
C LEU A 88 -3.37 -4.05 -11.18
N GLU A 89 -2.13 -4.39 -10.85
CA GLU A 89 -1.28 -5.26 -11.67
C GLU A 89 -1.37 -6.73 -11.23
N ASN A 90 -1.27 -6.97 -9.91
CA ASN A 90 -1.21 -8.32 -9.36
C ASN A 90 -2.10 -8.48 -8.13
N THR A 91 -3.03 -9.43 -8.20
CA THR A 91 -3.86 -9.87 -7.07
C THR A 91 -3.46 -11.26 -6.54
N ASP A 92 -2.68 -12.02 -7.31
CA ASP A 92 -2.16 -13.33 -6.93
C ASP A 92 -0.97 -13.20 -5.96
N LYS A 93 -1.15 -13.72 -4.75
CA LYS A 93 -0.18 -13.57 -3.65
C LYS A 93 1.14 -14.32 -3.93
N ASP A 94 1.09 -15.48 -4.58
CA ASP A 94 2.28 -16.27 -4.86
C ASP A 94 3.10 -15.65 -6.00
N ARG A 95 2.43 -14.97 -6.94
CA ARG A 95 3.09 -14.11 -7.93
C ARG A 95 3.74 -12.90 -7.27
N VAL A 96 3.03 -12.14 -6.44
CA VAL A 96 3.60 -10.98 -5.73
C VAL A 96 4.81 -11.38 -4.88
N ARG A 97 4.74 -12.48 -4.14
CA ARG A 97 5.87 -13.01 -3.35
C ARG A 97 7.09 -13.37 -4.19
N ARG A 98 6.89 -13.85 -5.43
CA ARG A 98 7.98 -14.13 -6.37
C ARG A 98 8.60 -12.85 -6.91
N LEU A 99 7.78 -11.85 -7.25
CA LEU A 99 8.24 -10.56 -7.77
C LEU A 99 9.03 -9.78 -6.71
N MET A 100 8.61 -9.83 -5.45
CA MET A 100 9.36 -9.27 -4.31
C MET A 100 10.74 -9.91 -4.08
N ARG A 101 11.06 -11.06 -4.69
CA ARG A 101 12.36 -11.75 -4.53
C ARG A 101 13.39 -11.31 -5.55
N LEU A 102 13.08 -10.38 -6.44
CA LEU A 102 14.01 -9.91 -7.47
C LEU A 102 15.07 -8.98 -6.86
N LYS A 103 16.34 -9.24 -7.22
CA LYS A 103 17.49 -8.38 -6.92
C LYS A 103 17.23 -6.97 -7.45
N PRO A 104 17.83 -5.92 -6.84
CA PRO A 104 17.70 -4.56 -7.33
C PRO A 104 18.01 -4.52 -8.84
N PRO A 105 17.30 -3.68 -9.63
CA PRO A 105 17.69 -3.44 -11.00
C PRO A 105 19.17 -3.07 -10.97
N THR A 106 20.01 -3.91 -11.55
CA THR A 106 21.39 -3.50 -11.82
C THR A 106 21.21 -2.42 -12.87
N GLU A 107 21.44 -1.17 -12.50
CA GLU A 107 21.51 -0.06 -13.45
C GLU A 107 22.50 -0.48 -14.54
N PHE A 108 22.01 -0.67 -15.76
CA PHE A 108 22.80 -0.79 -16.98
C PHE A 108 22.82 0.57 -17.66
#